data_AF-A0A1K2HPG1-F1
#
_entry.id   AF-A0A1K2HPG1-F1
#
_cell.length_a   1.000
_cell.length_b   1.000
_cell.length_c   1.000
_cell.angle_alpha   90.00
_cell.angle_beta   90.00
_cell.angle_gamma   90.00
#
_symmetry.space_group_name_H-M   'P 1'
#
loop_
_entity.id
_entity.type
_entity.pdbx_description
1 polymer ?
#
loop_
_entity_poly.entity_id
_entity_poly.type
_entity_poly.pdbx_seq_one_letter_code
_entity_poly.pdbx_strand_id
1 'polypeptide(L)'
;MSRKPHTEPDFDTDFDGGEEIEYVSKSAMKREVEALQDLGVQLIALSKGQLKKLNLPDNLLTAIKDAQKITANGAIKRQRQYIGRLMRDVDPAPIQAFLDSLRGDNERLNAWFHELERQRDELVASDEAVAKLIAEHRDIDIQQLRTMVRNARAERAANKPPKHYRALYQFIKSLSTEPALIAAEVEDEDDEDHDA
;
A
#
# COMPACT_ATOMS: atom_id res chain seq x y z
N MET A 1 44.69 -54.94 47.69
CA MET A 1 43.25 -55.17 47.90
C MET A 1 42.47 -54.32 46.90
N SER A 2 41.68 -55.00 46.07
CA SER A 2 40.63 -54.59 45.12
C SER A 2 40.38 -53.11 44.80
N ARG A 3 40.40 -52.79 43.49
CA ARG A 3 39.36 -52.00 42.81
C ARG A 3 39.05 -52.61 41.45
N LYS A 4 37.74 -52.76 41.18
CA LYS A 4 37.10 -53.48 40.06
C LYS A 4 37.30 -52.75 38.71
N PRO A 5 37.20 -53.45 37.56
CA PRO A 5 37.18 -52.81 36.25
C PRO A 5 35.87 -52.04 36.03
N HIS A 6 35.99 -50.85 35.45
CA HIS A 6 34.88 -50.02 34.99
C HIS A 6 34.48 -50.49 33.59
N THR A 7 33.29 -51.05 33.45
CA THR A 7 32.68 -51.39 32.15
C THR A 7 31.97 -50.14 31.65
N GLU A 8 32.42 -49.62 30.51
CA GLU A 8 31.67 -48.60 29.75
C GLU A 8 30.41 -49.24 29.16
N PRO A 9 29.24 -48.59 29.22
CA PRO A 9 28.08 -49.05 28.47
C PRO A 9 28.19 -48.56 27.02
N ASP A 10 28.30 -49.50 26.08
CA ASP A 10 28.03 -49.27 24.66
C ASP A 10 26.57 -48.81 24.52
N PHE A 11 26.37 -47.50 24.33
CA PHE A 11 25.09 -46.94 23.89
C PHE A 11 25.05 -46.96 22.36
N ASP A 12 24.88 -48.15 21.80
CA ASP A 12 24.30 -48.31 20.47
C ASP A 12 22.80 -47.97 20.57
N THR A 13 22.48 -46.71 20.34
CA THR A 13 21.12 -46.32 19.97
C THR A 13 21.11 -45.97 18.50
N ASP A 14 20.79 -46.98 17.69
CA ASP A 14 20.10 -46.83 16.42
C ASP A 14 18.82 -46.01 16.65
N PHE A 15 18.92 -44.69 16.46
CA PHE A 15 17.74 -43.83 16.34
C PHE A 15 17.40 -43.69 14.85
N ASP A 16 16.82 -44.76 14.30
CA ASP A 16 16.07 -44.73 13.05
C ASP A 16 14.74 -44.03 13.30
N GLY A 17 14.69 -42.75 12.98
CA GLY A 17 13.57 -41.86 13.20
C GLY A 17 13.77 -40.59 12.39
N GLY A 18 13.75 -40.74 11.07
CA GLY A 18 13.73 -39.64 10.12
C GLY A 18 12.47 -38.79 10.24
N GLU A 19 12.36 -38.02 11.32
CA GLU A 19 11.61 -36.77 11.28
C GLU A 19 12.56 -35.73 10.69
N GLU A 20 12.30 -35.37 9.44
CA GLU A 20 12.86 -34.20 8.78
C GLU A 20 12.39 -32.95 9.54
N ILE A 21 13.05 -32.69 10.69
CA ILE A 21 12.89 -31.43 11.42
C ILE A 21 13.44 -30.37 10.47
N GLU A 22 12.54 -29.71 9.75
CA GLU A 22 12.83 -28.54 8.96
C GLU A 22 13.50 -27.53 9.90
N TYR A 23 14.82 -27.47 9.87
CA TYR A 23 15.61 -26.56 10.69
C TYR A 23 15.39 -25.15 10.13
N VAL A 24 14.29 -24.53 10.54
CA VAL A 24 14.02 -23.11 10.29
C VAL A 24 15.16 -22.35 10.95
N SER A 25 16.05 -21.79 10.13
CA SER A 25 17.21 -21.07 10.63
C SER A 25 16.77 -19.95 11.58
N LYS A 26 17.55 -19.65 12.63
CA LYS A 26 17.29 -18.51 13.54
C LYS A 26 17.08 -17.19 12.77
N SER A 27 17.64 -17.06 11.57
CA SER A 27 17.44 -15.94 10.65
C SER A 27 16.03 -15.90 10.03
N ALA A 28 15.44 -17.05 9.70
CA ALA A 28 14.09 -17.12 9.14
C ALA A 28 13.03 -16.77 10.18
N MET A 29 13.13 -17.33 11.39
CA MET A 29 12.23 -17.00 12.51
C MET A 29 12.28 -15.51 12.86
N LYS A 30 13.48 -14.89 12.80
CA LYS A 30 13.61 -13.45 13.01
C LYS A 30 12.89 -12.64 11.92
N ARG A 31 13.04 -13.03 10.64
CA ARG A 31 12.39 -12.35 9.51
C ARG A 31 10.87 -12.44 9.57
N GLU A 32 10.34 -13.59 9.99
CA GLU A 32 8.90 -13.79 10.15
C GLU A 32 8.32 -12.88 11.25
N VAL A 33 9.00 -12.80 12.41
CA VAL A 33 8.60 -11.89 13.48
C VAL A 33 8.64 -10.43 13.05
N GLU A 34 9.66 -10.03 12.32
CA GLU A 34 9.78 -8.66 11.76
C GLU A 34 8.65 -8.39 10.75
N ALA A 35 8.35 -9.34 9.86
CA ALA A 35 7.27 -9.21 8.88
C ALA A 35 5.89 -9.05 9.53
N LEU A 36 5.58 -9.83 10.58
CA LEU A 36 4.33 -9.70 11.34
C LEU A 36 4.20 -8.33 12.03
N GLN A 37 5.31 -7.84 12.59
CA GLN A 37 5.33 -6.52 13.21
C GLN A 37 5.09 -5.43 12.16
N ASP A 38 5.76 -5.50 11.00
CA ASP A 38 5.61 -4.53 9.93
C ASP A 38 4.19 -4.56 9.33
N LEU A 39 3.57 -5.74 9.22
CA LEU A 39 2.17 -5.88 8.83
C LEU A 39 1.25 -5.13 9.80
N GLY A 40 1.43 -5.36 11.10
CA GLY A 40 0.66 -4.69 12.15
C GLY A 40 0.86 -3.17 12.17
N VAL A 41 2.07 -2.68 11.86
CA VAL A 41 2.34 -1.24 11.77
C VAL A 41 1.62 -0.61 10.58
N GLN A 42 1.53 -1.31 9.44
CA GLN A 42 0.81 -0.81 8.27
C GLN A 42 -0.69 -0.62 8.54
N LEU A 43 -1.29 -1.45 9.39
CA LEU A 43 -2.70 -1.30 9.79
C LEU A 43 -3.00 0.06 10.45
N ILE A 44 -2.01 0.70 11.09
CA ILE A 44 -2.18 2.02 11.73
C ILE A 44 -2.51 3.10 10.69
N ALA A 45 -2.05 2.95 9.45
CA ALA A 45 -2.30 3.92 8.38
C ALA A 45 -3.67 3.75 7.70
N LEU A 46 -4.41 2.68 8.01
CA LEU A 46 -5.71 2.40 7.40
C LEU A 46 -6.82 3.25 8.02
N SER A 47 -7.81 3.60 7.20
CA SER A 47 -9.06 4.24 7.65
C SER A 47 -9.91 3.29 8.49
N LYS A 48 -10.90 3.84 9.21
CA LYS A 48 -11.85 3.05 9.99
C LYS A 48 -12.61 2.04 9.12
N GLY A 49 -13.10 2.46 7.96
CA GLY A 49 -13.83 1.58 7.05
C GLY A 49 -12.94 0.46 6.47
N GLN A 50 -11.67 0.74 6.17
CA GLN A 50 -10.71 -0.30 5.74
C GLN A 50 -10.44 -1.31 6.85
N LEU A 51 -10.34 -0.87 8.11
CA LEU A 51 -10.17 -1.76 9.26
C LEU A 51 -11.43 -2.60 9.52
N LYS A 52 -12.64 -2.05 9.31
CA LYS A 52 -13.91 -2.81 9.42
C LYS A 52 -13.93 -4.01 8.46
N LYS A 53 -13.44 -3.86 7.22
CA LYS A 53 -13.39 -4.96 6.21
C LYS A 53 -12.52 -6.15 6.62
N LEU A 54 -11.50 -5.92 7.45
CA LEU A 54 -10.55 -6.97 7.87
C LEU A 54 -11.09 -7.86 9.01
N ASN A 55 -12.21 -7.48 9.65
CA ASN A 55 -12.80 -8.19 10.78
C ASN A 55 -11.74 -8.61 11.85
N LEU A 56 -10.90 -7.64 12.23
CA LEU A 56 -9.81 -7.88 13.18
C LEU A 56 -10.35 -8.15 14.59
N PRO A 57 -9.65 -8.96 15.39
CA PRO A 57 -9.97 -9.13 16.80
C PRO A 57 -10.00 -7.81 17.57
N ASP A 58 -10.93 -7.66 18.52
CA ASP A 58 -11.17 -6.42 19.26
C ASP A 58 -9.92 -5.85 19.95
N ASN A 59 -9.06 -6.74 20.48
CA ASN A 59 -7.82 -6.37 21.14
C ASN A 59 -6.82 -5.71 20.17
N LEU A 60 -6.71 -6.23 18.95
CA LEU A 60 -5.87 -5.70 17.88
C LEU A 60 -6.46 -4.41 17.32
N LEU A 61 -7.76 -4.37 17.06
CA LEU A 61 -8.45 -3.18 16.57
C LEU A 61 -8.32 -2.01 17.55
N THR A 62 -8.52 -2.26 18.85
CA THR A 62 -8.33 -1.25 19.89
C THR A 62 -6.89 -0.75 19.93
N ALA A 63 -5.92 -1.67 19.90
CA ALA A 63 -4.50 -1.30 19.90
C ALA A 63 -4.12 -0.41 18.69
N ILE A 64 -4.69 -0.67 17.51
CA ILE A 64 -4.50 0.13 16.29
C ILE A 64 -5.12 1.52 16.46
N LYS A 65 -6.37 1.60 16.92
CA LYS A 65 -7.07 2.89 17.16
C LYS A 65 -6.34 3.76 18.18
N ASP A 66 -5.79 3.14 19.23
CA ASP A 66 -4.98 3.85 20.22
C ASP A 66 -3.67 4.35 19.61
N ALA A 67 -3.01 3.54 18.77
CA ALA A 67 -1.81 3.95 18.06
C ALA A 67 -2.03 5.17 17.16
N GLN A 68 -3.19 5.28 16.53
CA GLN A 68 -3.55 6.44 15.69
C GLN A 68 -3.69 7.75 16.48
N LYS A 69 -4.00 7.67 17.79
CA LYS A 69 -4.17 8.85 18.67
C LYS A 69 -2.87 9.28 19.36
N ILE A 70 -1.88 8.40 19.45
CA ILE A 70 -0.63 8.67 20.18
C ILE A 70 0.28 9.58 19.34
N THR A 71 0.64 10.73 19.90
CA THR A 71 1.59 11.69 19.28
C THR A 71 3.02 11.55 19.80
N ALA A 72 3.21 10.96 20.98
CA ALA A 72 4.53 10.85 21.61
C ALA A 72 5.37 9.70 21.03
N ASN A 73 6.56 10.01 20.49
CA ASN A 73 7.47 9.07 19.82
C ASN A 73 7.82 7.81 20.65
N GLY A 74 7.99 7.94 21.96
CA GLY A 74 8.26 6.80 22.84
C GLY A 74 7.04 5.91 23.07
N ALA A 75 5.86 6.51 23.18
CA ALA A 75 4.61 5.78 23.36
C ALA A 75 4.20 5.05 22.08
N ILE A 76 4.32 5.69 20.91
CA ILE A 76 3.98 5.05 19.63
C ILE A 76 4.90 3.86 19.35
N LYS A 77 6.20 3.96 19.67
CA LYS A 77 7.14 2.85 19.51
C LYS A 77 6.72 1.63 20.33
N ARG A 78 6.33 1.83 21.59
CA ARG A 78 5.82 0.74 22.45
C ARG A 78 4.51 0.17 21.94
N GLN A 79 3.62 1.03 21.45
CA GLN A 79 2.35 0.59 20.88
C GLN A 79 2.54 -0.27 19.62
N ARG A 80 3.47 0.10 18.73
CA ARG A 80 3.84 -0.70 17.55
C ARG A 80 4.37 -2.08 17.93
N GLN A 81 5.18 -2.17 18.98
CA GLN A 81 5.67 -3.45 19.49
C GLN A 81 4.54 -4.30 20.09
N TYR A 82 3.61 -3.67 20.82
CA TYR A 82 2.43 -4.36 21.35
C TYR A 82 1.54 -4.90 20.24
N ILE A 83 1.28 -4.12 19.20
CA ILE A 83 0.57 -4.56 17.99
C ILE A 83 1.31 -5.75 17.36
N GLY A 84 2.63 -5.67 17.17
CA GLY A 84 3.42 -6.79 16.64
C GLY A 84 3.36 -8.07 17.49
N ARG A 85 3.13 -7.95 18.81
CA ARG A 85 2.85 -9.11 19.67
C ARG A 85 1.49 -9.71 19.36
N LEU A 86 0.44 -8.89 19.26
CA LEU A 86 -0.92 -9.34 18.94
C LEU A 86 -1.03 -9.96 17.54
N MET A 87 -0.22 -9.48 16.59
CA MET A 87 -0.14 -10.04 15.23
C MET A 87 0.29 -11.51 15.18
N ARG A 88 0.87 -12.07 16.25
CA ARG A 88 1.24 -13.49 16.32
C ARG A 88 0.06 -14.41 16.62
N ASP A 89 -1.02 -13.84 17.14
CA ASP A 89 -2.23 -14.57 17.55
C ASP A 89 -3.33 -14.50 16.45
N VAL A 90 -3.02 -13.94 15.28
CA VAL A 90 -3.95 -13.75 14.15
C VAL A 90 -3.38 -14.35 12.87
N ASP A 91 -4.24 -14.72 11.94
CA ASP A 91 -3.83 -15.13 10.60
C ASP A 91 -3.38 -13.90 9.79
N PRO A 92 -2.10 -13.80 9.38
CA PRO A 92 -1.61 -12.67 8.61
C PRO A 92 -2.02 -12.71 7.12
N ALA A 93 -2.43 -13.87 6.58
CA ALA A 93 -2.66 -14.01 5.13
C ALA A 93 -3.78 -13.10 4.59
N PRO A 94 -4.96 -12.99 5.22
CA PRO A 94 -6.01 -12.08 4.77
C PRO A 94 -5.59 -10.61 4.86
N ILE A 95 -4.82 -10.27 5.89
CA ILE A 95 -4.33 -8.90 6.11
C ILE A 95 -3.33 -8.52 5.01
N GLN A 96 -2.38 -9.42 4.71
CA GLN A 96 -1.40 -9.22 3.65
C GLN A 96 -2.08 -9.07 2.28
N ALA A 97 -3.01 -9.96 1.95
CA ALA A 97 -3.77 -9.89 0.69
C ALA A 97 -4.54 -8.57 0.54
N PHE A 98 -5.16 -8.09 1.63
CA PHE A 98 -5.85 -6.80 1.63
C PHE A 98 -4.88 -5.63 1.42
N LEU A 99 -3.76 -5.60 2.15
CA LEU A 99 -2.74 -4.55 1.98
C LEU A 99 -2.14 -4.55 0.57
N ASP A 100 -1.93 -5.71 -0.03
CA ASP A 100 -1.41 -5.82 -1.40
C ASP A 100 -2.44 -5.35 -2.43
N SER A 101 -3.73 -5.61 -2.20
CA SER A 101 -4.79 -5.06 -3.06
C SER A 101 -4.81 -3.53 -3.05
N LEU A 102 -4.67 -2.91 -1.86
CA LEU A 102 -4.57 -1.46 -1.73
C LEU A 102 -3.31 -0.88 -2.40
N ARG A 103 -2.17 -1.58 -2.28
CA ARG A 103 -0.94 -1.19 -2.98
C ARG A 103 -1.11 -1.26 -4.49
N GLY A 104 -1.68 -2.34 -5.01
CA GLY A 104 -1.97 -2.49 -6.42
C GLY A 104 -2.89 -1.39 -6.95
N ASP A 105 -3.91 -1.01 -6.19
CA ASP A 105 -4.78 0.12 -6.53
C ASP A 105 -4.03 1.46 -6.58
N ASN A 106 -3.18 1.73 -5.60
CA ASN A 106 -2.34 2.94 -5.59
C ASN A 106 -1.36 2.96 -6.77
N GLU A 107 -0.75 1.83 -7.10
CA GLU A 107 0.15 1.70 -8.25
C GLU A 107 -0.59 1.96 -9.56
N ARG A 108 -1.80 1.42 -9.71
CA ARG A 108 -2.67 1.67 -10.88
C ARG A 108 -3.05 3.13 -11.00
N LEU A 109 -3.43 3.77 -9.90
CA LEU A 109 -3.77 5.19 -9.88
C LEU A 109 -2.55 6.06 -10.23
N ASN A 110 -1.38 5.77 -9.66
CA ASN A 110 -0.15 6.46 -9.98
C ASN A 110 0.26 6.28 -11.45
N ALA A 111 0.16 5.06 -11.98
CA ALA A 111 0.43 4.78 -13.38
C ALA A 111 -0.52 5.56 -14.30
N TRP A 112 -1.79 5.67 -13.93
CA TRP A 112 -2.78 6.47 -14.64
C TRP A 112 -2.43 7.97 -14.62
N PHE A 113 -2.07 8.52 -13.45
CA PHE A 113 -1.62 9.92 -13.36
C PHE A 113 -0.39 10.18 -14.23
N HIS A 114 0.59 9.28 -14.21
CA HIS A 114 1.77 9.42 -15.06
C HIS A 114 1.45 9.31 -16.55
N GLU A 115 0.46 8.52 -16.95
CA GLU A 115 -0.02 8.48 -18.33
C GLU A 115 -0.62 9.82 -18.75
N LEU A 116 -1.47 10.42 -17.91
CA LEU A 116 -2.03 11.75 -18.16
C LEU A 116 -0.93 12.82 -18.28
N GLU A 117 0.11 12.73 -17.45
CA GLU A 117 1.27 13.63 -17.50
C GLU A 117 2.04 13.47 -18.81
N ARG A 118 2.30 12.24 -19.26
CA ARG A 118 2.96 11.96 -20.53
C ARG A 118 2.16 12.50 -21.71
N GLN A 119 0.86 12.21 -21.76
CA GLN A 119 -0.02 12.69 -22.83
C GLN A 119 -0.04 14.22 -22.90
N ARG A 120 -0.15 14.90 -21.76
CA ARG A 120 -0.05 16.37 -21.70
C ARG A 120 1.28 16.86 -22.29
N ASP A 121 2.38 16.23 -21.92
CA ASP A 121 3.71 16.64 -22.37
C ASP A 121 3.88 16.44 -23.88
N GLU A 122 3.34 15.34 -24.42
CA GLU A 122 3.30 15.07 -25.86
C GLU A 122 2.47 16.10 -26.64
N LEU A 123 1.29 16.48 -26.15
CA LEU A 123 0.45 17.51 -26.78
C LEU A 123 1.16 18.87 -26.84
N VAL A 124 1.90 19.22 -25.78
CA VAL A 124 2.70 20.44 -25.74
C VAL A 124 3.93 20.33 -26.65
N ALA A 125 4.46 19.14 -26.88
CA ALA A 125 5.64 18.93 -27.72
C ALA A 125 5.34 18.89 -29.23
N SER A 126 4.22 18.28 -29.65
CA SER A 126 3.93 18.04 -31.08
C SER A 126 2.48 18.34 -31.46
N ASP A 127 2.30 18.95 -32.64
CA ASP A 127 0.98 19.15 -33.25
C ASP A 127 0.37 17.84 -33.77
N GLU A 128 1.20 16.83 -34.06
CA GLU A 128 0.73 15.50 -34.45
C GLU A 128 0.00 14.81 -33.30
N ALA A 129 0.50 14.97 -32.06
CA ALA A 129 -0.17 14.46 -30.87
C ALA A 129 -1.54 15.10 -30.67
N VAL A 130 -1.67 16.41 -30.95
CA VAL A 130 -2.95 17.13 -30.90
C VAL A 130 -3.91 16.57 -31.96
N ALA A 131 -3.44 16.34 -33.19
CA ALA A 131 -4.26 15.77 -34.24
C ALA A 131 -4.73 14.33 -33.90
N LYS A 132 -3.85 13.51 -33.31
CA LYS A 132 -4.17 12.16 -32.84
C LYS A 132 -5.27 12.17 -31.78
N LEU A 133 -5.15 13.02 -30.76
CA LEU A 133 -6.16 13.11 -29.69
C LEU A 133 -7.53 13.54 -30.25
N ILE A 134 -7.55 14.48 -31.21
CA ILE A 134 -8.79 14.90 -31.89
C ILE A 134 -9.41 13.75 -32.68
N ALA A 135 -8.60 12.88 -33.29
CA ALA A 135 -9.10 11.73 -34.04
C ALA A 135 -9.66 10.63 -33.12
N GLU A 136 -9.10 10.47 -31.92
CA GLU A 136 -9.53 9.48 -30.92
C GLU A 136 -10.82 9.89 -30.19
N HIS A 137 -11.08 11.19 -30.02
CA HIS A 137 -12.24 11.71 -29.31
C HIS A 137 -13.14 12.56 -30.21
N ARG A 138 -14.31 12.03 -30.61
CA ARG A 138 -15.25 12.72 -31.52
C ARG A 138 -15.96 13.93 -30.91
N ASP A 139 -16.16 13.94 -29.59
CA ASP A 139 -16.93 14.97 -28.88
C ASP A 139 -16.05 16.01 -28.17
N ILE A 140 -14.77 16.10 -28.55
CA ILE A 140 -13.79 16.99 -27.93
C ILE A 140 -13.96 18.44 -28.41
N ASP A 141 -13.84 19.41 -27.51
CA ASP A 141 -13.74 20.83 -27.91
C ASP A 141 -12.34 21.11 -28.48
N ILE A 142 -12.24 20.95 -29.81
CA ILE A 142 -11.01 21.15 -30.60
C ILE A 142 -10.44 22.56 -30.40
N GLN A 143 -11.32 23.57 -30.35
CA GLN A 143 -10.90 24.97 -30.27
C GLN A 143 -10.30 25.28 -28.90
N GLN A 144 -10.93 24.76 -27.84
CA GLN A 144 -10.44 24.88 -26.48
C GLN A 144 -9.08 24.19 -26.32
N LEU A 145 -8.96 22.94 -26.79
CA LEU A 145 -7.71 22.16 -26.74
C LEU A 145 -6.55 22.89 -27.41
N ARG A 146 -6.73 23.33 -28.67
CA ARG A 146 -5.69 24.05 -29.43
C ARG A 146 -5.27 25.36 -28.76
N THR A 147 -6.23 26.06 -28.14
CA THR A 147 -5.95 27.28 -27.38
C THR A 147 -5.11 26.99 -26.15
N MET A 148 -5.45 25.95 -25.38
CA MET A 148 -4.68 25.53 -24.21
C MET A 148 -3.25 25.14 -24.58
N VAL A 149 -3.07 24.32 -25.63
CA VAL A 149 -1.75 23.87 -26.10
C VAL A 149 -0.88 25.05 -26.53
N ARG A 150 -1.42 25.96 -27.36
CA ARG A 150 -0.69 27.15 -27.81
C ARG A 150 -0.25 28.02 -26.64
N ASN A 151 -1.14 28.28 -25.69
CA ASN A 151 -0.83 29.10 -24.54
C ASN A 151 0.16 28.41 -23.59
N ALA A 152 0.06 27.09 -23.40
CA ALA A 152 1.02 26.32 -22.61
C ALA A 152 2.43 26.37 -23.21
N ARG A 153 2.56 26.27 -24.54
CA ARG A 153 3.84 26.47 -25.25
C ARG A 153 4.38 27.89 -25.05
N ALA A 154 3.53 28.90 -25.16
CA ALA A 154 3.91 30.30 -24.95
C ALA A 154 4.33 30.58 -23.50
N GLU A 155 3.64 29.99 -22.50
CA GLU A 155 4.01 30.08 -21.09
C GLU A 155 5.39 29.46 -20.84
N ARG A 156 5.65 28.27 -21.40
CA ARG A 156 6.93 27.58 -21.29
C ARG A 156 8.08 28.39 -21.91
N ALA A 157 7.87 28.92 -23.11
CA ALA A 157 8.87 29.75 -23.80
C ALA A 157 9.16 31.06 -23.04
N ALA A 158 8.16 31.63 -22.36
CA ALA A 158 8.28 32.87 -21.60
C ALA A 158 8.64 32.66 -20.11
N ASN A 159 8.92 31.43 -19.66
CA ASN A 159 9.13 31.07 -18.25
C ASN A 159 8.03 31.62 -17.30
N LYS A 160 6.78 31.62 -17.77
CA LYS A 160 5.63 32.07 -17.00
C LYS A 160 5.06 30.93 -16.14
N PRO A 161 4.28 31.24 -15.08
CA PRO A 161 3.55 30.24 -14.33
C PRO A 161 2.71 29.33 -15.27
N PRO A 162 2.74 28.00 -15.09
CA PRO A 162 2.19 27.03 -16.04
C PRO A 162 0.67 26.87 -15.89
N LYS A 163 -0.10 27.95 -16.07
CA LYS A 163 -1.56 27.95 -15.89
C LYS A 163 -2.24 27.09 -16.95
N HIS A 164 -1.94 27.30 -18.22
CA HIS A 164 -2.55 26.55 -19.32
C HIS A 164 -2.07 25.10 -19.37
N TYR A 165 -0.84 24.84 -18.93
CA TYR A 165 -0.32 23.48 -18.77
C TYR A 165 -1.07 22.68 -17.69
N ARG A 166 -1.41 23.32 -16.55
CA ARG A 166 -2.28 22.72 -15.53
C ARG A 166 -3.71 22.52 -16.01
N ALA A 167 -4.26 23.49 -16.76
CA ALA A 167 -5.60 23.37 -17.35
C ALA A 167 -5.68 22.22 -18.36
N LEU A 168 -4.63 22.03 -19.17
CA LEU A 168 -4.55 20.93 -20.14
C LEU A 168 -4.57 19.56 -19.44
N TYR A 169 -3.86 19.40 -18.32
CA TYR A 169 -3.94 18.18 -17.50
C TYR A 169 -5.37 17.89 -17.04
N GLN A 170 -6.08 18.90 -16.51
CA GLN A 170 -7.47 18.71 -16.06
C GLN A 170 -8.42 18.36 -17.20
N PHE A 171 -8.19 18.95 -18.38
CA PHE A 171 -8.94 18.63 -19.58
C PHE A 171 -8.74 17.16 -20.00
N ILE A 172 -7.49 16.68 -20.11
CA ILE A 172 -7.21 15.27 -20.44
C ILE A 172 -7.76 14.33 -19.37
N LYS A 173 -7.63 14.70 -18.08
CA LYS A 173 -8.20 13.96 -16.96
C LYS A 173 -9.71 13.77 -17.14
N SER A 174 -10.44 14.81 -17.55
CA SER A 174 -11.90 14.73 -17.77
C SER A 174 -12.31 13.85 -18.96
N LEU A 175 -11.41 13.61 -19.91
CA LEU A 175 -11.64 12.71 -21.04
C LEU A 175 -11.24 11.27 -20.75
N SER A 176 -10.46 11.05 -19.70
CA SER A 176 -9.91 9.75 -19.32
C SER A 176 -10.76 9.11 -18.24
N THR A 177 -10.98 7.80 -18.34
CA THR A 177 -11.63 7.04 -17.27
C THR A 177 -10.64 6.81 -16.14
N GLU A 178 -10.98 7.28 -14.95
CA GLU A 178 -10.22 6.99 -13.72
C GLU A 178 -10.35 5.49 -13.40
N PRO A 179 -9.26 4.78 -13.06
CA PRO A 179 -9.35 3.38 -12.68
C PRO A 179 -10.25 3.21 -11.46
N ALA A 180 -11.17 2.25 -11.48
CA ALA A 180 -11.95 1.90 -10.29
C ALA A 180 -11.03 1.35 -9.20
N LEU A 181 -11.07 1.94 -8.00
CA LEU A 181 -10.25 1.58 -6.84
C LEU A 181 -11.12 1.08 -5.70
N ILE A 182 -10.66 0.04 -4.99
CA ILE A 182 -11.34 -0.55 -3.82
C ILE A 182 -11.47 0.46 -2.67
N ALA A 183 -10.56 1.43 -2.61
CA ALA A 183 -10.56 2.48 -1.58
C ALA A 183 -11.72 3.48 -1.72
N ALA A 184 -12.27 3.68 -2.91
CA ALA A 184 -13.37 4.64 -3.15
C ALA A 184 -14.73 4.11 -2.69
N GLU A 185 -14.90 2.79 -2.58
CA GLU A 185 -16.14 2.15 -2.10
C GLU A 185 -16.22 2.07 -0.57
N VAL A 186 -15.25 2.66 0.13
CA VAL A 186 -15.27 2.79 1.59
C VAL A 186 -15.71 4.20 1.91
N GLU A 187 -16.90 4.59 1.44
CA GLU A 187 -17.57 5.75 2.03
C GLU A 187 -17.73 5.44 3.52
N ASP A 188 -17.17 6.32 4.35
CA ASP A 188 -17.43 6.32 5.77
C ASP A 188 -18.94 6.50 5.90
N GLU A 189 -19.69 5.41 6.07
CA GLU A 189 -21.02 5.46 6.66
C GLU A 189 -20.81 6.15 8.00
N ASP A 190 -21.10 7.45 8.00
CA ASP A 190 -21.16 8.30 9.17
C ASP A 190 -22.11 7.60 10.14
N ASP A 191 -21.52 6.89 11.11
CA ASP A 191 -22.20 6.58 12.35
C ASP A 191 -22.45 7.95 12.99
N GLU A 192 -23.64 8.52 12.70
CA GLU A 192 -24.30 9.52 13.51
C GLU A 192 -24.34 8.97 14.95
N ASP A 193 -23.28 9.23 15.72
CA ASP A 193 -23.35 9.19 17.17
C ASP A 193 -24.20 10.41 17.61
N HIS A 194 -25.50 10.31 17.34
CA HIS A 194 -26.53 10.98 18.11
C HIS A 194 -26.55 10.31 19.49
N ASP A 195 -25.63 10.73 20.36
CA ASP A 195 -25.81 10.51 21.79
C ASP A 195 -26.25 11.81 22.45
N ALA A 196 -27.44 11.71 23.02
CA ALA A 196 -28.26 12.72 23.66
C ALA A 196 -27.79 13.08 25.08
#